data_AF-A0A355TZI9-F1
#
_entry.id   AF-A0A355TZI9-F1
#
_cell.length_a   1.000
_cell.length_b   1.000
_cell.length_c   1.000
_cell.angle_alpha   90.00
_cell.angle_beta   90.00
_cell.angle_gamma   90.00
#
_symmetry.space_group_name_H-M   'P 1'
#
loop_
_entity.id
_entity.type
_entity.pdbx_description
1 polymer ?
#
loop_
_entity_poly.entity_id
_entity_poly.type
_entity_poly.pdbx_seq_one_letter_code
_entity_poly.pdbx_strand_id
1 'polypeptide(L)'
;MAYTLNDERYPLDRFLAGDSVRAYEFLGSHFTNWDNRYGVVFRVWAPNALSVSVVGDFNDWNRDANYMYRISDSGVWEVFIEGVQEYACYKYCVETPWQERRLKTDPYAFHCELRPDNASRVYNIDGYEWHDDSWYQYKKEHPHKTQPINVYEMNAGSWRKSEDGKMLSYRELADELIPYVKQMGYTHIEFMPLTEFPFDGSWGYQVTGYYAATSRYGEPKDLMYFIDKCHENGIGVILDWVPAHFPKDGHGLARFDGTGCYEYEDWRIGEHKEWGT
;
A
#
# COMPACT_ATOMS: atom_id res chain seq x y z
N MET A 1 -13.26 6.43 -7.51
CA MET A 1 -13.53 6.53 -8.98
C MET A 1 -14.34 5.32 -9.42
N ALA A 2 -15.34 5.48 -10.30
CA ALA A 2 -16.22 4.38 -10.71
C ALA A 2 -15.55 3.50 -11.79
N TYR A 3 -15.07 2.31 -11.40
CA TYR A 3 -14.68 1.27 -12.35
C TYR A 3 -15.92 0.51 -12.83
N THR A 4 -16.11 0.42 -14.14
CA THR A 4 -17.07 -0.49 -14.78
C THR A 4 -16.34 -1.77 -15.20
N LEU A 5 -16.75 -2.91 -14.65
CA LEU A 5 -16.40 -4.23 -15.18
C LEU A 5 -16.76 -4.27 -16.67
N ASN A 6 -15.84 -4.77 -17.52
CA ASN A 6 -15.90 -4.79 -18.99
C ASN A 6 -15.51 -3.52 -19.76
N ASP A 7 -14.83 -2.53 -19.16
CA ASP A 7 -14.21 -1.47 -19.97
C ASP A 7 -12.97 -2.04 -20.71
N GLU A 8 -13.15 -2.23 -22.01
CA GLU A 8 -12.29 -2.86 -23.03
C GLU A 8 -10.79 -2.95 -22.73
N ARG A 9 -10.33 -3.97 -21.97
CA ARG A 9 -8.95 -4.56 -21.89
C ARG A 9 -7.74 -3.62 -21.70
N TYR A 10 -7.94 -2.31 -21.65
CA TYR A 10 -6.88 -1.31 -21.70
C TYR A 10 -6.05 -1.24 -20.40
N PRO A 11 -6.63 -1.33 -19.18
CA PRO A 11 -5.82 -1.33 -17.96
C PRO A 11 -4.91 -2.56 -17.86
N LEU A 12 -5.41 -3.74 -18.25
CA LEU A 12 -4.66 -4.99 -18.29
C LEU A 12 -3.51 -4.89 -19.31
N ASP A 13 -3.82 -4.48 -20.55
CA ASP A 13 -2.81 -4.36 -21.61
C ASP A 13 -1.72 -3.34 -21.23
N ARG A 14 -2.09 -2.20 -20.63
CA ARG A 14 -1.15 -1.19 -20.12
C ARG A 14 -0.29 -1.71 -18.97
N PHE A 15 -0.87 -2.49 -18.06
CA PHE A 15 -0.10 -3.11 -16.97
C PHE A 15 0.92 -4.12 -17.54
N LEU A 16 0.49 -5.00 -18.44
CA LEU A 16 1.36 -6.01 -19.05
C LEU A 16 2.45 -5.40 -19.94
N ALA A 17 2.19 -4.27 -20.57
CA ALA A 17 3.20 -3.51 -21.31
C ALA A 17 4.20 -2.77 -20.40
N GLY A 18 3.92 -2.64 -19.10
CA GLY A 18 4.71 -1.83 -18.18
C GLY A 18 4.47 -0.32 -18.30
N ASP A 19 3.43 0.09 -19.04
CA ASP A 19 3.09 1.50 -19.31
C ASP A 19 2.13 2.10 -18.27
N SER A 20 1.54 1.28 -17.41
CA SER A 20 0.51 1.74 -16.48
C SER A 20 1.10 2.50 -15.29
N VAL A 21 0.88 3.82 -15.26
CA VAL A 21 1.18 4.68 -14.10
C VAL A 21 0.07 4.68 -13.05
N ARG A 22 -1.03 3.94 -13.30
CA ARG A 22 -2.22 3.85 -12.44
C ARG A 22 -2.65 2.38 -12.23
N ALA A 23 -1.68 1.47 -12.20
CA ALA A 23 -1.94 0.03 -12.04
C ALA A 23 -2.74 -0.30 -10.77
N TYR A 24 -2.60 0.52 -9.72
CA TYR A 24 -3.32 0.39 -8.45
C TYR A 24 -4.83 0.63 -8.56
N GLU A 25 -5.33 1.24 -9.63
CA GLU A 25 -6.78 1.37 -9.85
C GLU A 25 -7.39 0.11 -10.45
N PHE A 26 -6.54 -0.80 -10.94
CA PHE A 26 -6.93 -2.07 -11.53
C PHE A 26 -6.62 -3.23 -10.60
N LEU A 27 -5.36 -3.35 -10.15
CA LEU A 27 -4.90 -4.38 -9.22
C LEU A 27 -5.29 -4.05 -7.77
N GLY A 28 -5.35 -5.06 -6.91
CA GLY A 28 -5.74 -4.91 -5.51
C GLY A 28 -7.21 -5.29 -5.27
N SER A 29 -7.79 -4.74 -4.19
CA SER A 29 -9.21 -4.90 -3.85
C SER A 29 -9.98 -3.61 -4.05
N HIS A 30 -11.08 -3.68 -4.80
CA HIS A 30 -11.89 -2.51 -5.15
C HIS A 30 -13.38 -2.79 -4.95
N PHE A 31 -14.06 -1.91 -4.21
CA PHE A 31 -15.51 -1.94 -4.12
C PHE A 31 -16.13 -1.71 -5.50
N THR A 32 -17.11 -2.53 -5.86
CA THR A 32 -17.82 -2.39 -7.13
C THR A 32 -19.26 -2.87 -7.01
N ASN A 33 -20.09 -2.42 -7.94
CA ASN A 33 -21.44 -2.91 -8.13
C ASN A 33 -21.48 -3.70 -9.45
N TRP A 34 -21.60 -5.03 -9.36
CA TRP A 34 -21.67 -5.90 -10.52
C TRP A 34 -23.08 -6.47 -10.68
N ASP A 35 -23.82 -5.97 -11.67
CA ASP A 35 -25.19 -6.39 -11.97
C ASP A 35 -26.12 -6.30 -10.74
N ASN A 36 -26.10 -5.15 -10.05
CA ASN A 36 -26.83 -4.87 -8.80
C ASN A 36 -26.38 -5.72 -7.59
N ARG A 37 -25.22 -6.38 -7.67
CA ARG A 37 -24.57 -7.05 -6.54
C ARG A 37 -23.42 -6.19 -6.03
N TYR A 38 -23.50 -5.78 -4.78
CA TYR A 38 -22.46 -4.99 -4.13
C TYR A 38 -21.41 -5.92 -3.53
N GLY A 39 -20.15 -5.67 -3.84
CA GLY A 39 -19.05 -6.49 -3.37
C GLY A 39 -17.71 -5.89 -3.71
N VAL A 40 -16.70 -6.76 -3.73
CA VAL A 40 -15.32 -6.38 -3.98
C VAL A 40 -14.78 -7.23 -5.12
N VAL A 41 -14.14 -6.57 -6.09
CA VAL A 41 -13.30 -7.25 -7.08
C VAL A 41 -11.87 -7.29 -6.58
N PHE A 42 -11.27 -8.47 -6.60
CA PHE A 42 -9.89 -8.72 -6.22
C PHE A 42 -9.09 -9.05 -7.47
N ARG A 43 -7.92 -8.44 -7.63
CA ARG A 43 -7.01 -8.72 -8.74
C ARG A 43 -5.56 -8.79 -8.30
N VAL A 44 -4.86 -9.82 -8.76
CA VAL A 44 -3.45 -10.03 -8.44
C VAL A 44 -2.69 -10.60 -9.63
N TRP A 45 -1.43 -10.15 -9.79
CA TRP A 45 -0.51 -10.72 -10.78
C TRP A 45 0.32 -11.83 -10.14
N ALA A 46 0.17 -13.05 -10.65
CA ALA A 46 0.89 -14.25 -10.21
C ALA A 46 1.05 -15.20 -11.40
N PRO A 47 1.96 -14.89 -12.34
CA PRO A 47 1.98 -15.51 -13.67
C PRO A 47 2.30 -17.00 -13.71
N ASN A 48 3.06 -17.48 -12.74
CA ASN A 48 3.45 -18.88 -12.67
C ASN A 48 2.58 -19.67 -11.69
N ALA A 49 1.60 -19.04 -11.01
CA ALA A 49 0.70 -19.75 -10.12
C ALA A 49 -0.13 -20.81 -10.87
N LEU A 50 -0.34 -21.97 -10.26
CA LEU A 50 -1.25 -23.01 -10.73
C LEU A 50 -2.70 -22.65 -10.43
N SER A 51 -2.95 -22.07 -9.24
CA SER A 51 -4.24 -21.55 -8.83
C SER A 51 -4.05 -20.41 -7.83
N VAL A 52 -5.05 -19.52 -7.77
CA VAL A 52 -5.13 -18.48 -6.74
C VAL A 52 -6.54 -18.46 -6.17
N SER A 53 -6.69 -18.34 -4.86
CA SER A 53 -7.95 -18.07 -4.19
C SER A 53 -7.82 -16.89 -3.23
N VAL A 54 -8.95 -16.23 -2.95
CA VAL A 54 -9.01 -15.18 -1.91
C VAL A 54 -9.50 -15.81 -0.62
N VAL A 55 -8.75 -15.64 0.46
CA VAL A 55 -9.10 -16.12 1.81
C VAL A 55 -9.24 -14.95 2.75
N GLY A 56 -10.19 -14.99 3.66
CA GLY A 56 -10.43 -13.91 4.62
C GLY A 56 -11.57 -14.19 5.58
N ASP A 57 -11.95 -13.18 6.34
CA ASP A 57 -12.99 -13.32 7.38
C ASP A 57 -14.34 -13.76 6.81
N PHE A 58 -14.66 -13.33 5.58
CA PHE A 58 -15.92 -13.64 4.89
C PHE A 58 -16.02 -15.09 4.38
N ASN A 59 -14.96 -15.89 4.49
CA ASN A 59 -14.96 -17.31 4.11
C ASN A 59 -14.21 -18.21 5.10
N ASP A 60 -14.11 -17.78 6.37
CA ASP A 60 -13.42 -18.51 7.44
C ASP A 60 -11.98 -18.91 7.09
N TRP A 61 -11.29 -18.07 6.31
CA TRP A 61 -9.93 -18.32 5.83
C TRP A 61 -9.77 -19.62 5.01
N ASN A 62 -10.85 -20.10 4.39
CA ASN A 62 -10.87 -21.35 3.62
C ASN A 62 -10.14 -21.21 2.28
N ARG A 63 -9.00 -21.90 2.15
CA ARG A 63 -8.13 -21.90 0.95
C ARG A 63 -8.78 -22.52 -0.29
N ASP A 64 -9.80 -23.35 -0.10
CA ASP A 64 -10.53 -24.01 -1.18
C ASP A 64 -11.82 -23.25 -1.57
N ALA A 65 -12.07 -22.09 -0.96
CA ALA A 65 -13.14 -21.16 -1.33
C ALA A 65 -12.64 -20.08 -2.31
N ASN A 66 -13.58 -19.38 -2.96
CA ASN A 66 -13.33 -18.17 -3.78
C ASN A 66 -12.10 -18.25 -4.71
N TYR A 67 -11.98 -19.32 -5.50
CA TYR A 67 -10.99 -19.42 -6.57
C TYR A 67 -11.12 -18.27 -7.58
N MET A 68 -9.98 -17.76 -8.01
CA MET A 68 -9.87 -16.69 -8.97
C MET A 68 -9.78 -17.23 -10.40
N TYR A 69 -10.32 -16.47 -11.35
CA TYR A 69 -10.23 -16.74 -12.77
C TYR A 69 -8.98 -16.07 -13.33
N ARG A 70 -8.21 -16.80 -14.15
CA ARG A 70 -7.12 -16.21 -14.92
C ARG A 70 -7.72 -15.40 -16.08
N ILE A 71 -7.58 -14.09 -16.03
CA ILE A 71 -8.12 -13.16 -17.04
C ILE A 71 -7.11 -12.80 -18.13
N SER A 72 -5.86 -13.28 -18.00
CA SER A 72 -4.84 -13.16 -19.03
C SER A 72 -3.85 -14.33 -19.04
N ASP A 73 -3.37 -14.70 -20.22
CA ASP A 73 -2.27 -15.68 -20.36
C ASP A 73 -0.97 -15.17 -19.69
N SER A 74 -0.88 -13.87 -19.44
CA SER A 74 0.25 -13.23 -18.74
C SER A 74 0.11 -13.19 -17.21
N GLY A 75 -0.90 -13.85 -16.64
CA GLY A 75 -0.87 -14.18 -15.21
C GLY A 75 -1.67 -13.32 -14.26
N VAL A 76 -2.63 -12.54 -14.75
CA VAL A 76 -3.52 -11.77 -13.88
C VAL A 76 -4.73 -12.61 -13.51
N TRP A 77 -5.02 -12.67 -12.21
CA TRP A 77 -6.14 -13.40 -11.62
C TRP A 77 -7.18 -12.42 -11.13
N GLU A 78 -8.48 -12.73 -11.29
CA GLU A 78 -9.61 -11.91 -10.86
C GLU A 78 -10.71 -12.75 -10.19
N VAL A 79 -11.33 -12.20 -9.15
CA VAL A 79 -12.62 -12.70 -8.65
C VAL A 79 -13.44 -11.55 -8.08
N PHE A 80 -14.75 -11.60 -8.26
CA PHE A 80 -15.68 -10.76 -7.52
C PHE A 80 -16.32 -11.56 -6.40
N ILE A 81 -16.41 -10.96 -5.21
CA ILE A 81 -17.04 -11.56 -4.04
C ILE A 81 -18.09 -10.58 -3.51
N GLU A 82 -19.34 -11.02 -3.51
CA GLU A 82 -20.48 -10.25 -3.02
C GLU A 82 -20.46 -10.15 -1.48
N GLY A 83 -20.93 -9.02 -0.95
CA GLY A 83 -21.15 -8.86 0.49
C GLY A 83 -19.89 -8.66 1.36
N VAL A 84 -18.71 -8.60 0.76
CA VAL A 84 -17.46 -8.26 1.49
C VAL A 84 -17.56 -6.83 2.01
N GLN A 85 -17.31 -6.66 3.31
CA GLN A 85 -17.41 -5.37 4.01
C GLN A 85 -16.05 -4.65 4.01
N GLU A 86 -16.09 -3.34 4.21
CA GLU A 86 -14.88 -2.56 4.51
C GLU A 86 -14.24 -3.06 5.79
N TYR A 87 -12.91 -3.01 5.84
CA TYR A 87 -12.03 -3.59 6.87
C TYR A 87 -11.99 -5.11 6.96
N ALA A 88 -12.70 -5.86 6.10
CA ALA A 88 -12.55 -7.31 6.05
C ALA A 88 -11.09 -7.69 5.76
N CYS A 89 -10.50 -8.55 6.60
CA CYS A 89 -9.15 -9.04 6.40
C CYS A 89 -9.12 -10.10 5.30
N TYR A 90 -8.14 -10.03 4.43
CA TYR A 90 -7.94 -11.00 3.36
C TYR A 90 -6.47 -11.21 2.98
N LYS A 91 -6.21 -12.34 2.32
CA LYS A 91 -4.96 -12.70 1.64
C LYS A 91 -5.26 -13.47 0.36
N TYR A 92 -4.26 -13.56 -0.50
CA TYR A 92 -4.26 -14.51 -1.60
C TYR A 92 -3.64 -15.82 -1.16
N CYS A 93 -4.33 -16.95 -1.37
CA CYS A 93 -3.74 -18.27 -1.32
C CYS A 93 -3.23 -18.63 -2.71
N VAL A 94 -1.92 -18.57 -2.89
CA VAL A 94 -1.23 -18.80 -4.18
C VAL A 94 -0.65 -20.21 -4.19
N GLU A 95 -1.11 -21.03 -5.13
CA GLU A 95 -0.55 -22.36 -5.39
C GLU A 95 0.56 -22.26 -6.43
N THR A 96 1.78 -22.58 -6.02
CA THR A 96 3.00 -22.45 -6.85
C THR A 96 3.14 -23.62 -7.83
N PRO A 97 4.01 -23.53 -8.87
CA PRO A 97 4.38 -24.67 -9.72
C PRO A 97 4.89 -25.90 -8.95
N TRP A 98 5.39 -25.67 -7.73
CA TRP A 98 5.90 -26.70 -6.82
C TRP A 98 4.81 -27.32 -5.94
N GLN A 99 3.53 -27.04 -6.21
CA GLN A 99 2.36 -27.52 -5.47
C GLN A 99 2.28 -27.06 -4.00
N GLU A 100 3.10 -26.06 -3.63
CA GLU A 100 2.98 -25.39 -2.34
C GLU A 100 1.89 -24.32 -2.39
N ARG A 101 1.05 -24.25 -1.34
CA ARG A 101 0.05 -23.20 -1.16
C ARG A 101 0.51 -22.20 -0.10
N ARG A 102 0.77 -20.97 -0.54
CA ARG A 102 1.30 -19.87 0.29
C ARG A 102 0.25 -18.79 0.47
N LEU A 103 0.16 -18.22 1.68
CA LEU A 103 -0.68 -17.05 1.93
C LEU A 103 0.14 -15.79 1.73
N LYS A 104 -0.34 -14.90 0.86
CA LYS A 104 0.31 -13.68 0.44
C LYS A 104 -0.56 -12.46 0.74
N THR A 105 0.06 -11.44 1.32
CA THR A 105 -0.52 -10.10 1.43
C THR A 105 -0.69 -9.53 0.02
N ASP A 106 -1.76 -8.78 -0.21
CA ASP A 106 -2.01 -8.14 -1.49
C ASP A 106 -0.91 -7.10 -1.78
N PRO A 107 -0.13 -7.24 -2.88
CA PRO A 107 0.89 -6.26 -3.25
C PRO A 107 0.34 -4.84 -3.45
N TYR A 108 -0.95 -4.72 -3.77
CA TYR A 108 -1.68 -3.48 -4.05
C TYR A 108 -2.71 -3.15 -2.95
N ALA A 109 -2.55 -3.70 -1.74
CA ALA A 109 -3.41 -3.33 -0.60
C ALA A 109 -3.34 -1.82 -0.32
N PHE A 110 -4.50 -1.19 -0.10
CA PHE A 110 -4.57 0.19 0.40
C PHE A 110 -4.48 0.28 1.93
N HIS A 111 -4.77 -0.81 2.63
CA HIS A 111 -4.68 -0.89 4.08
C HIS A 111 -4.31 -2.32 4.54
N CYS A 112 -3.73 -2.44 5.72
CA CYS A 112 -3.23 -3.70 6.28
C CYS A 112 -3.65 -3.86 7.74
N GLU A 113 -3.46 -5.05 8.29
CA GLU A 113 -3.49 -5.23 9.74
C GLU A 113 -2.27 -4.60 10.43
N LEU A 114 -2.40 -4.31 11.72
CA LEU A 114 -1.27 -3.87 12.54
C LEU A 114 -0.31 -5.05 12.77
N ARG A 115 0.98 -4.85 12.49
CA ARG A 115 2.04 -5.81 12.79
C ARG A 115 1.98 -6.34 14.25
N PRO A 116 2.21 -7.64 14.51
CA PRO A 116 2.83 -8.62 13.61
C PRO A 116 1.86 -9.32 12.64
N ASP A 117 0.57 -8.99 12.71
CA ASP A 117 -0.40 -9.47 11.72
C ASP A 117 -0.08 -8.88 10.34
N ASN A 118 -0.58 -9.54 9.29
CA ASN A 118 -0.12 -9.28 7.92
C ASN A 118 -1.18 -9.56 6.86
N ALA A 119 -2.47 -9.62 7.22
CA ALA A 119 -3.51 -9.57 6.20
C ALA A 119 -3.63 -8.16 5.60
N SER A 120 -4.06 -8.13 4.35
CA SER A 120 -4.57 -6.91 3.75
C SER A 120 -5.98 -6.66 4.28
N ARG A 121 -6.40 -5.40 4.30
CA ARG A 121 -7.77 -5.01 4.62
C ARG A 121 -8.42 -4.40 3.40
N VAL A 122 -9.64 -4.84 3.08
CA VAL A 122 -10.46 -4.16 2.08
C VAL A 122 -10.73 -2.75 2.57
N TYR A 123 -10.40 -1.74 1.77
CA TYR A 123 -10.51 -0.35 2.19
C TYR A 123 -10.95 0.54 1.04
N ASN A 124 -11.93 1.42 1.29
CA ASN A 124 -12.35 2.40 0.31
C ASN A 124 -11.51 3.67 0.42
N ILE A 125 -10.55 3.82 -0.49
CA ILE A 125 -9.65 4.97 -0.52
C ILE A 125 -10.35 6.27 -0.92
N ASP A 126 -11.51 6.20 -1.59
CA ASP A 126 -12.30 7.36 -1.97
C ASP A 126 -13.00 8.02 -0.76
N GLY A 127 -13.45 9.26 -0.95
CA GLY A 127 -14.31 9.97 0.01
C GLY A 127 -13.59 10.83 1.04
N TYR A 128 -12.27 11.02 0.92
CA TYR A 128 -11.57 12.09 1.64
C TYR A 128 -11.74 13.42 0.88
N GLU A 129 -12.15 14.48 1.57
CA GLU A 129 -12.28 15.82 1.03
C GLU A 129 -11.02 16.64 1.36
N TRP A 130 -10.22 16.97 0.33
CA TRP A 130 -9.00 17.77 0.46
C TRP A 130 -9.29 19.27 0.50
N HIS A 131 -8.45 20.02 1.22
CA HIS A 131 -8.55 21.48 1.37
C HIS A 131 -7.27 22.21 0.93
N ASP A 132 -6.41 21.54 0.15
CA ASP A 132 -5.06 21.99 -0.19
C ASP A 132 -4.91 22.62 -1.60
N ASP A 133 -6.02 22.98 -2.25
CA ASP A 133 -6.02 23.65 -3.55
C ASP A 133 -5.12 24.90 -3.55
N SER A 134 -5.21 25.71 -2.49
CA SER A 134 -4.40 26.93 -2.35
C SER A 134 -2.90 26.66 -2.27
N TRP A 135 -2.51 25.54 -1.64
CA TRP A 135 -1.11 25.10 -1.56
C TRP A 135 -0.58 24.70 -2.94
N TYR A 136 -1.35 23.96 -3.73
CA TYR A 136 -0.94 23.60 -5.08
C TYR A 136 -0.83 24.80 -6.03
N GLN A 137 -1.74 25.78 -5.92
CA GLN A 137 -1.60 27.03 -6.68
C GLN A 137 -0.33 27.79 -6.28
N TYR A 138 -0.06 27.92 -4.98
CA TYR A 138 1.16 28.53 -4.48
C TYR A 138 2.42 27.82 -5.00
N LYS A 139 2.47 26.49 -4.90
CA LYS A 139 3.61 25.66 -5.36
C LYS A 139 3.86 25.78 -6.86
N LYS A 140 2.82 25.96 -7.67
CA LYS A 140 2.92 26.15 -9.12
C LYS A 140 3.60 27.48 -9.47
N GLU A 141 3.29 28.54 -8.72
CA GLU A 141 3.88 29.87 -8.88
C GLU A 141 5.28 29.99 -8.27
N HIS A 142 5.58 29.17 -7.25
CA HIS A 142 6.81 29.21 -6.47
C HIS A 142 7.58 27.88 -6.55
N PRO A 143 8.26 27.59 -7.67
CA PRO A 143 8.94 26.31 -7.85
C PRO A 143 10.08 26.13 -6.84
N HIS A 144 10.12 24.95 -6.22
CA HIS A 144 11.05 24.58 -5.13
C HIS A 144 12.52 24.91 -5.40
N LYS A 145 12.97 24.86 -6.67
CA LYS A 145 14.35 25.20 -7.07
C LYS A 145 14.76 26.65 -6.74
N THR A 146 13.79 27.52 -6.49
CA THR A 146 13.99 28.96 -6.24
C THR A 146 13.44 29.40 -4.89
N GLN A 147 12.96 28.45 -4.08
CA GLN A 147 12.38 28.69 -2.76
C GLN A 147 13.28 28.12 -1.67
N PRO A 148 13.24 28.65 -0.44
CA PRO A 148 13.97 28.05 0.67
C PRO A 148 13.44 26.64 0.94
N ILE A 149 14.35 25.69 1.11
CA ILE A 149 14.05 24.32 1.54
C ILE A 149 14.83 24.07 2.83
N ASN A 150 14.11 24.10 3.94
CA ASN A 150 14.58 23.70 5.26
C ASN A 150 13.70 22.55 5.75
N VAL A 151 14.30 21.38 5.90
CA VAL A 151 13.61 20.10 6.11
C VAL A 151 13.79 19.62 7.54
N TYR A 152 12.69 19.19 8.17
CA TYR A 152 12.70 18.45 9.42
C TYR A 152 12.49 16.96 9.14
N GLU A 153 13.58 16.20 9.10
CA GLU A 153 13.54 14.74 8.94
C GLU A 153 13.10 14.08 10.27
N MET A 154 12.18 13.12 10.19
CA MET A 154 11.69 12.43 11.38
C MET A 154 11.17 11.01 11.13
N ASN A 155 11.22 10.22 12.21
CA ASN A 155 10.58 8.91 12.30
C ASN A 155 9.26 9.02 13.08
N ALA A 156 8.12 8.79 12.42
CA ALA A 156 6.79 8.93 13.02
C ALA A 156 6.61 8.13 14.32
N GLY A 157 7.19 6.92 14.39
CA GLY A 157 7.03 6.03 15.53
C GLY A 157 7.93 6.35 16.74
N SER A 158 8.92 7.24 16.59
CA SER A 158 9.87 7.55 17.67
C SER A 158 10.03 9.03 17.98
N TRP A 159 9.42 9.95 17.22
CA TRP A 159 9.48 11.39 17.50
C TRP A 159 8.92 11.76 18.87
N ARG A 160 7.73 11.24 19.18
CA ARG A 160 7.09 11.40 20.48
C ARG A 160 6.20 10.21 20.78
N LYS A 161 6.12 9.86 22.05
CA LYS A 161 5.15 8.89 22.58
C LYS A 161 4.15 9.64 23.45
N SER A 162 2.90 9.18 23.43
CA SER A 162 1.89 9.62 24.40
C SER A 162 2.34 9.30 25.83
N GLU A 163 1.66 9.87 26.83
CA GLU A 163 1.93 9.61 28.25
C GLU A 163 1.89 8.12 28.60
N ASP A 164 1.02 7.35 27.94
CA ASP A 164 0.89 5.90 28.08
C ASP A 164 1.96 5.10 27.31
N GLY A 165 2.92 5.77 26.68
CA GLY A 165 4.01 5.15 25.93
C GLY A 165 3.63 4.63 24.53
N LYS A 166 2.43 4.95 24.05
CA LYS A 166 1.96 4.57 22.70
C LYS A 166 2.49 5.52 21.63
N MET A 167 2.65 5.01 20.41
CA MET A 167 2.92 5.83 19.23
C MET A 167 1.74 6.78 18.99
N LEU A 168 2.03 7.96 18.47
CA LEU A 168 0.99 8.91 18.06
C LEU A 168 0.36 8.46 16.74
N SER A 169 -0.95 8.63 16.63
CA SER A 169 -1.68 8.50 15.38
C SER A 169 -1.32 9.62 14.40
N TYR A 170 -1.65 9.47 13.12
CA TYR A 170 -1.48 10.53 12.12
C TYR A 170 -2.26 11.81 12.50
N ARG A 171 -3.40 11.68 13.18
CA ARG A 171 -4.17 12.84 13.68
C ARG A 171 -3.49 13.54 14.84
N GLU A 172 -3.00 12.79 15.82
CA GLU A 172 -2.23 13.36 16.94
C GLU A 172 -0.91 13.98 16.45
N LEU A 173 -0.25 13.37 15.47
CA LEU A 173 0.89 13.98 14.78
C LEU A 173 0.49 15.28 14.11
N ALA A 174 -0.67 15.37 13.45
CA ALA A 174 -1.10 16.62 12.84
C ALA A 174 -1.28 17.72 13.89
N ASP A 175 -1.85 17.39 15.05
CA ASP A 175 -2.11 18.34 16.13
C ASP A 175 -0.83 18.78 16.86
N GLU A 176 0.16 17.89 17.02
CA GLU A 176 1.37 18.17 17.79
C GLU A 176 2.59 18.55 16.94
N LEU A 177 2.84 17.83 15.84
CA LEU A 177 4.04 18.01 15.01
C LEU A 177 3.95 19.26 14.15
N ILE A 178 2.79 19.52 13.53
CA ILE A 178 2.64 20.64 12.58
C ILE A 178 2.86 22.00 13.26
N PRO A 179 2.26 22.31 14.44
CA PRO A 179 2.55 23.56 15.14
C PRO A 179 4.01 23.68 15.55
N TYR A 180 4.64 22.58 15.99
CA TYR A 180 6.04 22.55 16.36
C TYR A 180 6.96 22.88 15.16
N VAL A 181 6.77 22.19 14.03
CA VAL A 181 7.56 22.41 12.80
C VAL A 181 7.40 23.84 12.29
N LYS A 182 6.17 24.38 12.36
CA LYS A 182 5.87 25.76 12.00
C LYS A 182 6.54 26.77 12.92
N GLN A 183 6.47 26.56 14.24
CA GLN A 183 7.14 27.42 15.23
C GLN A 183 8.65 27.45 15.04
N MET A 184 9.24 26.30 14.68
CA MET A 184 10.67 26.16 14.43
C MET A 184 11.11 26.73 13.07
N GLY A 185 10.17 27.10 12.20
CA GLY A 185 10.46 27.74 10.92
C GLY A 185 10.95 26.78 9.82
N TYR A 186 10.64 25.50 9.94
CA TYR A 186 10.87 24.54 8.84
C TYR A 186 9.82 24.74 7.73
N THR A 187 10.22 24.39 6.52
CA THR A 187 9.37 24.50 5.32
C THR A 187 8.79 23.16 4.89
N HIS A 188 9.46 22.06 5.27
CA HIS A 188 9.08 20.70 4.91
C HIS A 188 9.28 19.76 6.09
N ILE A 189 8.48 18.70 6.11
CA ILE A 189 8.70 17.51 6.94
C ILE A 189 9.12 16.40 5.98
N GLU A 190 10.20 15.71 6.30
CA GLU A 190 10.61 14.48 5.61
C GLU A 190 10.38 13.29 6.53
N PHE A 191 9.54 12.37 6.08
CA PHE A 191 9.28 11.14 6.81
C PHE A 191 10.20 10.04 6.31
N MET A 192 10.83 9.35 7.26
CA MET A 192 11.25 7.97 7.05
C MET A 192 10.04 7.13 6.54
N PRO A 193 10.25 5.99 5.87
CA PRO A 193 9.18 5.34 5.12
C PRO A 193 7.89 5.08 5.92
N LEU A 194 6.76 5.50 5.34
CA LEU A 194 5.41 5.32 5.89
C LEU A 194 4.62 4.22 5.17
N THR A 195 5.19 3.58 4.15
CA THR A 195 4.63 2.34 3.56
C THR A 195 4.59 1.23 4.60
N GLU A 196 3.74 0.20 4.46
CA GLU A 196 3.66 -0.86 5.47
C GLU A 196 4.93 -1.74 5.53
N PHE A 197 5.39 -2.02 6.75
CA PHE A 197 6.59 -2.82 7.03
C PHE A 197 6.41 -3.68 8.30
N PRO A 198 7.02 -4.88 8.39
CA PRO A 198 6.72 -5.82 9.48
C PRO A 198 7.50 -5.54 10.77
N PHE A 199 8.66 -4.85 10.69
CA PHE A 199 9.60 -4.73 11.82
C PHE A 199 10.00 -3.28 12.12
N ASP A 200 9.77 -2.82 13.35
CA ASP A 200 10.10 -1.45 13.77
C ASP A 200 11.58 -1.10 13.68
N GLY A 201 12.46 -2.08 13.94
CA GLY A 201 13.90 -1.86 13.89
C GLY A 201 14.46 -1.63 12.49
N SER A 202 13.67 -1.84 11.42
CA SER A 202 14.05 -1.44 10.06
C SER A 202 13.86 0.05 9.79
N TRP A 203 13.19 0.76 10.71
CA TRP A 203 12.76 2.15 10.56
C TRP A 203 11.87 2.44 9.35
N GLY A 204 11.33 1.39 8.73
CA GLY A 204 10.50 1.46 7.53
C GLY A 204 11.22 1.04 6.25
N TYR A 205 12.54 0.82 6.26
CA TYR A 205 13.30 0.49 5.04
C TYR A 205 13.17 -0.97 4.57
N GLN A 206 12.48 -1.82 5.31
CA GLN A 206 12.16 -3.19 4.87
C GLN A 206 10.65 -3.30 4.61
N VAL A 207 10.21 -2.79 3.46
CA VAL A 207 8.80 -2.62 3.09
C VAL A 207 8.18 -3.93 2.60
N THR A 208 6.97 -4.24 3.04
CA THR A 208 6.18 -5.36 2.52
C THR A 208 4.84 -4.95 1.91
N GLY A 209 4.30 -3.77 2.24
CA GLY A 209 3.08 -3.22 1.66
C GLY A 209 3.30 -1.84 1.05
N TYR A 210 3.69 -1.80 -0.22
CA TYR A 210 4.09 -0.58 -0.93
C TYR A 210 2.96 0.42 -1.19
N TYR A 211 1.71 -0.05 -1.23
CA TYR A 211 0.53 0.77 -1.52
C TYR A 211 -0.30 1.13 -0.28
N ALA A 212 0.11 0.65 0.89
CA ALA A 212 -0.57 0.90 2.16
C ALA A 212 0.26 1.84 3.03
N ALA A 213 -0.39 2.89 3.56
CA ALA A 213 0.16 3.60 4.72
C ALA A 213 0.21 2.64 5.92
N THR A 214 1.32 2.66 6.68
CA THR A 214 1.48 1.75 7.81
C THR A 214 0.39 1.95 8.84
N SER A 215 -0.21 0.84 9.26
CA SER A 215 -1.37 0.83 10.14
C SER A 215 -1.02 1.17 11.60
N ARG A 216 0.27 1.37 11.90
CA ARG A 216 0.80 1.79 13.21
C ARG A 216 0.20 3.09 13.71
N TYR A 217 -0.12 4.01 12.79
CA TYR A 217 -0.52 5.37 13.14
C TYR A 217 -1.98 5.67 12.76
N GLY A 218 -2.75 4.67 12.32
CA GLY A 218 -4.16 4.82 11.98
C GLY A 218 -4.47 4.40 10.54
N GLU A 219 -5.47 5.03 9.96
CA GLU A 219 -6.03 4.65 8.66
C GLU A 219 -5.40 5.46 7.51
N PRO A 220 -5.51 4.99 6.26
CA PRO A 220 -5.03 5.75 5.11
C PRO A 220 -5.59 7.18 5.04
N LYS A 221 -6.87 7.38 5.40
CA LYS A 221 -7.50 8.71 5.43
C LYS A 221 -6.97 9.60 6.56
N ASP A 222 -6.39 9.04 7.62
CA ASP A 222 -5.72 9.82 8.66
C ASP A 222 -4.37 10.35 8.18
N LEU A 223 -3.64 9.60 7.34
CA LEU A 223 -2.45 10.12 6.66
C LEU A 223 -2.82 11.23 5.66
N MET A 224 -3.93 11.07 4.92
CA MET A 224 -4.46 12.14 4.06
C MET A 224 -4.73 13.40 4.88
N TYR A 225 -5.42 13.27 6.02
CA TYR A 225 -5.66 14.35 6.95
C TYR A 225 -4.38 15.04 7.42
N PHE A 226 -3.36 14.27 7.79
CA PHE A 226 -2.08 14.83 8.20
C PHE A 226 -1.43 15.68 7.08
N ILE A 227 -1.41 15.15 5.85
CA ILE A 227 -0.84 15.85 4.67
C ILE A 227 -1.62 17.12 4.36
N ASP A 228 -2.95 17.05 4.37
CA ASP A 228 -3.84 18.20 4.14
C ASP A 228 -3.58 19.30 5.18
N LYS A 229 -3.43 18.94 6.46
CA LYS A 229 -3.06 19.89 7.53
C LYS A 229 -1.67 20.47 7.39
N CYS A 230 -0.71 19.73 6.84
CA CYS A 230 0.60 20.28 6.51
C CYS A 230 0.47 21.36 5.43
N HIS A 231 -0.27 21.05 4.36
CA HIS A 231 -0.50 21.98 3.25
C HIS A 231 -1.26 23.24 3.67
N GLU A 232 -2.32 23.12 4.48
CA GLU A 232 -3.03 24.25 5.08
C GLU A 232 -2.09 25.17 5.90
N ASN A 233 -1.02 24.60 6.46
CA ASN A 233 -0.03 25.32 7.24
C ASN A 233 1.18 25.81 6.44
N GLY A 234 1.21 25.58 5.13
CA GLY A 234 2.30 25.97 4.25
C GLY A 234 3.54 25.08 4.39
N ILE A 235 3.37 23.83 4.83
CA ILE A 235 4.43 22.86 5.06
C ILE A 235 4.36 21.77 4.00
N GLY A 236 5.45 21.55 3.27
CA GLY A 236 5.55 20.45 2.33
C GLY A 236 5.84 19.12 3.02
N VAL A 237 5.36 18.02 2.45
CA VAL A 237 5.65 16.66 2.94
C VAL A 237 6.52 15.93 1.91
N ILE A 238 7.62 15.37 2.39
CA ILE A 238 8.54 14.51 1.63
C ILE A 238 8.48 13.12 2.27
N LEU A 239 8.50 12.08 1.44
CA LEU A 239 8.45 10.69 1.88
C LEU A 239 9.67 9.95 1.35
N ASP A 240 10.41 9.31 2.25
CA ASP A 240 11.39 8.31 1.87
C ASP A 240 10.68 7.14 1.17
N TRP A 241 11.08 6.91 -0.07
CA TRP A 241 10.58 5.83 -0.90
C TRP A 241 11.67 4.77 -1.11
N VAL A 242 11.31 3.49 -0.97
CA VAL A 242 12.27 2.37 -0.90
C VAL A 242 12.11 1.39 -2.07
N PRO A 243 12.43 1.79 -3.32
CA PRO A 243 12.29 0.93 -4.50
C PRO A 243 13.48 -0.02 -4.71
N ALA A 244 14.56 0.12 -3.91
CA ALA A 244 15.81 -0.56 -4.16
C ALA A 244 15.77 -2.06 -3.83
N HIS A 245 14.93 -2.48 -2.88
CA HIS A 245 14.85 -3.85 -2.37
C HIS A 245 13.58 -4.07 -1.53
N PHE A 246 13.28 -5.31 -1.18
CA PHE A 246 12.24 -5.71 -0.22
C PHE A 246 12.70 -6.94 0.59
N PRO A 247 12.19 -7.19 1.81
CA PRO A 247 12.65 -8.29 2.66
C PRO A 247 12.05 -9.65 2.24
N LYS A 248 12.64 -10.74 2.77
CA LYS A 248 12.26 -12.13 2.44
C LYS A 248 11.08 -12.68 3.23
N ASP A 249 10.30 -11.82 3.89
CA ASP A 249 9.11 -12.21 4.64
C ASP A 249 8.13 -13.00 3.77
N GLY A 250 7.74 -14.19 4.23
CA GLY A 250 6.95 -15.12 3.43
C GLY A 250 5.58 -14.58 2.99
N HIS A 251 5.00 -13.65 3.75
CA HIS A 251 3.73 -13.01 3.41
C HIS A 251 3.87 -11.94 2.31
N GLY A 252 5.06 -11.35 2.14
CA GLY A 252 5.33 -10.26 1.21
C GLY A 252 5.65 -10.75 -0.22
N LEU A 253 6.41 -9.93 -0.95
CA LEU A 253 6.67 -10.13 -2.40
C LEU A 253 7.62 -11.29 -2.73
N ALA A 254 8.46 -11.71 -1.79
CA ALA A 254 9.47 -12.74 -2.03
C ALA A 254 8.85 -14.04 -2.54
N ARG A 255 9.34 -14.53 -3.68
CA ARG A 255 8.89 -15.76 -4.34
C ARG A 255 7.36 -15.83 -4.44
N PHE A 256 6.75 -14.72 -4.86
CA PHE A 256 5.30 -14.49 -4.75
C PHE A 256 4.46 -15.67 -5.28
N ASP A 257 4.78 -16.14 -6.47
CA ASP A 257 4.14 -17.27 -7.15
C ASP A 257 5.00 -18.55 -7.18
N GLY A 258 6.05 -18.60 -6.35
CA GLY A 258 7.03 -19.69 -6.30
C GLY A 258 8.23 -19.53 -7.24
N THR A 259 8.29 -18.44 -8.01
CA THR A 259 9.41 -18.06 -8.89
C THR A 259 9.93 -16.66 -8.55
N GLY A 260 11.03 -16.21 -9.17
CA GLY A 260 11.49 -14.83 -9.16
C GLY A 260 10.52 -13.93 -9.92
N CYS A 261 9.44 -13.56 -9.23
CA CYS A 261 8.31 -12.81 -9.78
C CYS A 261 8.54 -11.30 -9.69
N TYR A 262 8.89 -10.81 -8.49
CA TYR A 262 9.21 -9.40 -8.26
C TYR A 262 10.72 -9.19 -8.17
N GLU A 263 11.42 -10.12 -7.53
CA GLU A 263 12.87 -10.22 -7.54
C GLU A 263 13.39 -10.89 -8.82
N TYR A 264 14.64 -10.60 -9.17
CA TYR A 264 15.33 -11.39 -10.18
C TYR A 264 15.51 -12.85 -9.71
N GLU A 265 15.24 -13.81 -10.59
CA GLU A 265 15.47 -15.24 -10.31
C GLU A 265 16.95 -15.55 -10.00
N ASP A 266 17.88 -14.83 -10.64
CA ASP A 266 19.31 -14.98 -10.39
C ASP A 266 19.71 -14.23 -9.10
N TRP A 267 19.99 -14.98 -8.04
CA TRP A 267 20.38 -14.46 -6.73
C TRP A 267 21.61 -13.54 -6.76
N ARG A 268 22.48 -13.62 -7.78
CA ARG A 268 23.68 -12.77 -7.88
C ARG A 268 23.34 -11.29 -8.11
N ILE A 269 22.15 -11.02 -8.64
CA ILE A 269 21.64 -9.68 -8.89
C ILE A 269 20.35 -9.40 -8.08
N GLY A 270 19.59 -10.44 -7.75
CA GLY A 270 18.32 -10.31 -7.03
C GLY A 270 18.43 -10.24 -5.52
N GLU A 271 19.63 -10.37 -4.94
CA GLU A 271 19.82 -10.34 -3.48
C GLU A 271 20.92 -9.36 -3.03
N HIS A 272 20.61 -8.58 -2.00
CA HIS A 272 21.60 -7.87 -1.20
C HIS A 272 22.00 -8.72 0.00
N LYS A 273 22.97 -9.60 -0.19
CA LYS A 273 23.40 -10.62 0.79
C LYS A 273 23.74 -10.06 2.17
N GLU A 274 24.44 -8.93 2.22
CA GLU A 274 24.84 -8.29 3.48
C GLU A 274 23.64 -7.77 4.28
N TRP A 275 22.49 -7.56 3.63
CA TRP A 275 21.26 -7.05 4.24
C TRP A 275 20.20 -8.14 4.44
N GLY A 276 20.38 -9.30 3.80
CA GLY A 276 19.43 -10.41 3.86
C GLY A 276 18.11 -10.15 3.12
N THR A 277 18.08 -9.18 2.21
CA THR A 277 16.93 -8.79 1.39
C THR A 277 17.11 -9.24 -0.05
#